data_AF-A0A060C5Q5-F1
#
_entry.id   AF-A0A060C5Q5-F1
#
_cell.length_a   1.000
_cell.length_b   1.000
_cell.length_c   1.000
_cell.angle_alpha   90.00
_cell.angle_beta   90.00
_cell.angle_gamma   90.00
#
_symmetry.space_group_name_H-M   'P 1'
#
loop_
_entity.id
_entity.type
_entity.pdbx_description
1 polymer ?
#
loop_
_entity_poly.entity_id
_entity_poly.type
_entity_poly.pdbx_seq_one_letter_code
_entity_poly.pdbx_strand_id
1 'polypeptide(L)'
;DIYKGLTLWSPNVNIFRDPRWGRGHETYGEDPYLTAELGKAFVKGLQGDNKKYLKAAACAKHFAVHSGPESERHSFNAVVSKKDLRET
;
A
#
# COMPACT_ATOMS: atom_id res chain seq x y z
N ASP A 1 1.21 5.27 23.81
CA ASP A 1 -0.11 4.63 23.79
C ASP A 1 -0.90 4.94 22.50
N ILE A 2 -0.25 4.89 21.33
CA ILE A 2 -0.76 5.48 20.06
C ILE A 2 -1.35 4.46 19.07
N TYR A 3 -1.40 3.17 19.43
CA TYR A 3 -1.85 2.08 18.55
C TYR A 3 -3.01 1.27 19.14
N LYS A 4 -3.96 1.92 19.82
CA LYS A 4 -5.12 1.28 20.46
C LYS A 4 -6.46 1.54 19.77
N GLY A 5 -6.44 1.93 18.49
CA GLY A 5 -7.64 2.26 17.71
C GLY A 5 -8.06 1.18 16.72
N LEU A 6 -9.26 1.35 16.15
CA LEU A 6 -9.77 0.53 15.05
C LEU A 6 -9.28 1.01 13.67
N THR A 7 -8.40 2.01 13.61
CA THR A 7 -7.83 2.53 12.36
C THR A 7 -6.45 1.93 12.13
N LEU A 8 -6.30 1.10 11.10
CA LEU A 8 -5.02 0.47 10.77
C LEU A 8 -4.45 1.07 9.49
N TRP A 9 -3.18 1.45 9.55
CA TRP A 9 -2.45 1.94 8.38
C TRP A 9 -1.96 0.77 7.53
N SER A 10 -2.90 0.07 6.90
CA SER A 10 -2.66 -1.12 6.08
C SER A 10 -3.84 -1.32 5.10
N PRO A 11 -3.62 -1.83 3.87
CA PRO A 11 -2.38 -2.39 3.31
C PRO A 11 -1.46 -1.36 2.64
N ASN A 12 -0.16 -1.69 2.58
CA ASN A 12 0.78 -1.03 1.69
C ASN A 12 0.69 -1.68 0.30
N VAL A 13 0.18 -0.93 -0.68
CA VAL A 13 -0.09 -1.39 -2.06
C VAL A 13 0.85 -0.73 -3.07
N ASN A 14 1.99 -0.21 -2.61
CA ASN A 14 3.04 0.25 -3.51
C ASN A 14 3.65 -0.94 -4.28
N ILE A 15 4.02 -0.72 -5.55
CA ILE A 15 4.61 -1.75 -6.40
C ILE A 15 6.11 -1.86 -6.14
N PHE A 16 6.58 -3.06 -5.81
CA PHE A 16 7.96 -3.31 -5.43
C PHE A 16 8.85 -3.45 -6.66
N ARG A 17 9.52 -2.38 -7.08
CA ARG A 17 10.38 -2.39 -8.27
C ARG A 17 11.88 -2.41 -7.99
N ASP A 18 12.28 -2.16 -6.75
CA ASP A 18 13.68 -2.10 -6.38
C ASP A 18 13.92 -2.93 -5.10
N PRO A 19 14.64 -4.06 -5.18
CA PRO A 19 14.86 -4.92 -4.03
C PRO A 19 15.67 -4.28 -2.91
N ARG A 20 16.32 -3.14 -3.16
CA ARG A 20 17.05 -2.37 -2.15
C ARG A 20 16.13 -1.54 -1.27
N TRP A 21 14.88 -1.32 -1.69
CA TRP A 21 13.88 -0.60 -0.90
C TRP A 21 13.46 -1.42 0.32
N GLY A 22 13.82 -0.96 1.51
CA GLY A 22 13.72 -1.72 2.76
C GLY A 22 12.29 -2.05 3.18
N ARG A 23 11.31 -1.38 2.57
CA ARG A 23 9.86 -1.60 2.81
C ARG A 23 9.23 -2.58 1.83
N GLY A 24 10.02 -3.25 0.98
CA GLY A 24 9.51 -4.27 0.06
C GLY A 24 8.72 -5.38 0.75
N HIS A 25 9.14 -5.78 1.96
CA HIS A 25 8.47 -6.79 2.79
C HIS A 25 7.05 -6.40 3.24
N GLU A 26 6.68 -5.12 3.14
CA GLU A 26 5.34 -4.63 3.47
C GLU A 26 4.35 -4.74 2.30
N THR A 27 4.83 -5.04 1.09
CA THR A 27 4.05 -5.02 -0.16
C THR A 27 3.80 -6.42 -0.70
N TYR A 28 3.04 -6.51 -1.79
CA TYR A 28 2.66 -7.77 -2.42
C TYR A 28 3.49 -8.12 -3.66
N GLY A 29 4.62 -7.44 -3.88
CA GLY A 29 5.54 -7.68 -4.99
C GLY A 29 5.44 -6.64 -6.11
N GLU A 30 5.92 -7.03 -7.29
CA GLU A 30 6.12 -6.13 -8.43
C GLU A 30 4.94 -6.11 -9.42
N ASP A 31 3.98 -7.02 -9.27
CA ASP A 31 2.85 -7.16 -10.19
C ASP A 31 1.63 -6.33 -9.73
N PRO A 32 1.12 -5.38 -10.55
CA PRO A 32 -0.03 -4.56 -10.20
C PRO A 32 -1.33 -5.36 -10.03
N TYR A 33 -1.53 -6.39 -10.84
CA TYR A 33 -2.76 -7.18 -10.80
C TYR A 33 -2.86 -8.00 -9.51
N LEU A 34 -1.79 -8.73 -9.18
CA LEU A 34 -1.68 -9.50 -7.93
C LEU A 34 -1.79 -8.57 -6.72
N THR A 35 -1.10 -7.43 -6.74
CA THR A 35 -1.17 -6.43 -5.66
C THR A 35 -2.61 -5.93 -5.47
N ALA A 36 -3.35 -5.68 -6.55
CA ALA A 36 -4.75 -5.27 -6.49
C ALA A 36 -5.67 -6.35 -5.92
N GLU A 37 -5.51 -7.60 -6.36
CA GLU A 37 -6.32 -8.73 -5.88
C GLU A 37 -6.10 -8.99 -4.38
N LEU A 38 -4.83 -9.02 -3.94
CA LEU A 38 -4.48 -9.21 -2.53
C LEU A 38 -4.87 -8.02 -1.67
N GLY A 39 -4.63 -6.79 -2.13
CA GLY A 39 -5.04 -5.57 -1.43
C GLY A 39 -6.56 -5.49 -1.23
N LYS A 40 -7.34 -5.83 -2.26
CA LYS A 40 -8.81 -5.93 -2.18
C LYS A 40 -9.26 -6.97 -1.16
N ALA A 41 -8.65 -8.16 -1.17
CA ALA A 41 -8.95 -9.20 -0.19
C ALA A 41 -8.61 -8.76 1.24
N PHE A 42 -7.45 -8.13 1.43
CA PHE A 42 -7.00 -7.60 2.73
C PHE A 42 -7.98 -6.56 3.28
N VAL A 43 -8.36 -5.56 2.47
CA VAL A 43 -9.29 -4.51 2.88
C VAL A 43 -10.65 -5.09 3.27
N LYS A 44 -11.19 -6.01 2.46
CA LYS A 44 -12.47 -6.69 2.77
C LYS A 44 -12.39 -7.48 4.08
N GLY A 45 -11.34 -8.26 4.28
CA GLY A 45 -11.15 -9.04 5.51
C GLY A 45 -10.99 -8.17 6.76
N LEU A 46 -10.27 -7.06 6.64
CA LEU A 46 -10.02 -6.15 7.75
C LEU A 46 -11.28 -5.34 8.12
N GLN A 47 -12.00 -4.84 7.12
CA GLN A 47 -13.21 -4.05 7.31
C GLN A 47 -14.43 -4.88 7.72
N GLY A 48 -14.44 -6.18 7.42
CA GLY A 48 -15.58 -7.05 7.67
C GLY A 48 -16.74 -6.81 6.71
N ASP A 49 -17.86 -7.47 6.96
CA ASP A 49 -19.04 -7.56 6.09
C ASP A 49 -20.32 -7.00 6.73
N ASN A 50 -20.22 -6.40 7.92
CA ASN A 50 -21.36 -5.81 8.60
C ASN A 50 -21.86 -4.57 7.85
N LYS A 51 -23.18 -4.50 7.61
CA LYS A 51 -23.81 -3.42 6.82
C LYS A 51 -23.71 -2.02 7.46
N LYS A 52 -23.50 -1.91 8.77
CA LYS A 52 -23.52 -0.64 9.52
C LYS A 52 -22.15 -0.26 10.08
N TYR A 53 -21.33 -1.24 10.48
CA TYR A 53 -20.08 -0.99 11.19
C TYR A 53 -18.90 -1.67 10.52
N LEU A 54 -17.75 -0.99 10.49
CA LEU A 54 -16.49 -1.62 10.15
C LEU A 54 -15.96 -2.41 11.36
N LYS A 55 -15.39 -3.59 11.11
CA LYS A 55 -14.60 -4.31 12.12
C LYS A 55 -13.33 -3.53 12.49
N ALA A 56 -12.64 -3.02 11.48
CA ALA A 56 -11.56 -2.04 11.58
C ALA A 56 -11.50 -1.22 10.28
N ALA A 57 -11.06 0.03 10.33
CA ALA A 57 -10.85 0.86 9.15
C ALA A 57 -9.48 0.56 8.53
N ALA A 58 -9.49 0.10 7.28
CA ALA A 58 -8.29 -0.05 6.47
C ALA A 58 -7.84 1.30 5.90
N CYS A 59 -6.57 1.40 5.53
CA CYS A 59 -6.00 2.59 4.90
C CYS A 59 -4.97 2.15 3.86
N ALA A 60 -5.36 2.24 2.59
CA ALA A 60 -4.45 1.99 1.48
C ALA A 60 -3.35 3.04 1.47
N LYS A 61 -2.10 2.60 1.42
CA LYS A 61 -0.92 3.47 1.44
C LYS A 61 0.19 2.89 0.55
N HIS A 62 1.24 3.65 0.22
CA HIS A 62 1.34 5.11 0.35
C HIS A 62 0.97 5.69 -1.00
N PHE A 63 -0.15 6.40 -1.07
CA PHE A 63 -0.59 7.01 -2.31
C PHE A 63 0.31 8.21 -2.63
N ALA A 64 1.07 8.21 -3.72
CA ALA A 64 1.36 7.10 -4.64
C ALA A 64 2.86 7.07 -4.96
N VAL A 65 3.30 6.07 -5.74
CA VAL A 65 4.65 6.01 -6.31
C VAL A 65 5.77 6.01 -5.25
N HIS A 66 5.46 5.51 -4.05
CA HIS A 66 6.41 5.45 -2.95
C HIS A 66 7.12 4.09 -2.93
N SER A 67 7.91 3.81 -3.97
CA SER A 67 8.76 2.60 -4.06
C SER A 67 10.22 2.92 -4.42
N GLY A 68 10.61 4.19 -4.24
CA GLY A 68 11.88 4.76 -4.72
C GLY A 68 13.02 4.68 -3.71
N PRO A 69 14.23 5.13 -4.11
CA PRO A 69 15.50 4.67 -3.58
C PRO A 69 15.58 4.77 -2.06
N GLU A 70 16.00 3.69 -1.42
CA GLU A 70 16.02 3.57 0.05
C GLU A 70 16.76 4.73 0.73
N SER A 71 17.88 5.15 0.14
CA SER A 71 18.73 6.24 0.66
C SER A 71 18.01 7.59 0.76
N GLU A 72 17.00 7.83 -0.07
CA GLU A 72 16.26 9.09 -0.14
C GLU A 72 14.76 8.91 0.09
N ARG A 73 14.32 7.76 0.61
CA ARG A 73 12.91 7.34 0.69
C ARG A 73 11.97 8.31 1.42
N HIS A 74 12.52 9.25 2.19
CA HIS A 74 11.78 10.25 2.95
C HIS A 74 11.64 11.61 2.24
N SER A 75 12.39 11.85 1.16
CA SER A 75 12.52 13.17 0.55
C SER A 75 12.58 13.16 -0.98
N PHE A 76 12.74 12.01 -1.63
CA PHE A 76 12.83 11.95 -3.09
C PHE A 76 11.54 12.43 -3.76
N ASN A 77 11.68 13.06 -4.93
CA ASN A 77 10.56 13.43 -5.78
C ASN A 77 10.30 12.34 -6.81
N ALA A 78 9.17 11.65 -6.71
CA ALA A 78 8.79 10.63 -7.68
C ALA A 78 8.26 11.28 -8.97
N VAL A 79 9.08 11.30 -10.02
CA VAL A 79 8.69 11.79 -11.36
C VAL A 79 8.38 10.60 -12.26
N VAL A 80 7.11 10.40 -12.58
CA VAL A 80 6.64 9.28 -13.42
C VAL A 80 5.73 9.77 -14.54
N SER A 81 5.63 8.98 -15.61
CA SER A 81 4.67 9.26 -16.69
C SER A 81 3.24 8.99 -16.24
N LYS A 82 2.26 9.57 -16.94
CA LYS A 82 0.84 9.25 -16.72
C LYS A 82 0.54 7.77 -16.98
N LYS A 83 1.29 7.13 -17.88
CA LYS A 83 1.15 5.71 -18.19
C LYS A 83 1.58 4.88 -16.99
N ASP A 84 2.78 5.13 -16.46
CA ASP A 84 3.30 4.38 -15.31
C ASP A 84 2.38 4.53 -14.08
N LEU A 85 1.87 5.74 -13.82
CA LEU A 85 0.94 5.97 -12.70
C LEU A 85 -0.37 5.16 -12.79
N ARG A 86 -0.78 4.76 -13.99
CA ARG A 86 -2.09 4.13 -14.24
C ARG A 86 -2.02 2.64 -14.55
N GLU A 87 -0.94 2.20 -15.18
CA GLU A 87 -0.81 0.84 -15.69
C GLU A 87 0.10 -0.04 -14.84
N THR A 88 0.93 0.58 -13.98
CA THR A 88 1.99 -0.11 -13.26
C THR A 88 2.15 0.39 -11.83
#